data_AF-A0A0M2RN79-F1
#
_entry.id   AF-A0A0M2RN79-F1
#
_cell.length_a   1.000
_cell.length_b   1.000
_cell.length_c   1.000
_cell.angle_alpha   90.00
_cell.angle_beta   90.00
_cell.angle_gamma   90.00
#
_symmetry.space_group_name_H-M   'P 1'
#
loop_
_entity.id
_entity.type
_entity.pdbx_description
1 polymer ?
#
loop_
_entity_poly.entity_id
_entity_poly.type
_entity_poly.pdbx_seq_one_letter_code
_entity_poly.pdbx_strand_id
1 'polypeptide(L)'
;MEHRTAEATVTVTRDGRPLAGQEVTVAQREHRFRFGCTGFEFVDLANGAGTGRDEALAGEWLELFNMATLPFYWGRFEPERGRPDTRRLLATARWLVDRGCTVKGHPLAWHTVTADWLRELPTEEIARVQRDRITREVADFAGVIDTWDVINEVVIMPIFDRDDNGITRLCRDVGRIPLVRMVFDAARAANPHATLLLNDFDMSAAYECLIEGVLAAGVRIDALGLQSHMHQGYWGEEKTLGILDRFARYGLPIHFTETTIVSGHLMPPEIVDLNDYQIPDWPTTPEGEQRQADEIVRHYRTLLSHPSVQAVTYWGISDGGWLGAPGGFLRADGSRKPSYEALHGLIKGEWWLPPTTLVADEQGRVRFRGFLGSYELSAAGGTTTLRLDAPGEVALDAAL
;
A
#
# COMPACT_ATOMS: atom_id res chain seq x y z
N MET A 1 -12.68 -7.60 -14.62
CA MET A 1 -11.54 -8.11 -13.82
C MET A 1 -10.72 -9.19 -14.54
N GLU A 2 -10.89 -9.38 -15.85
CA GLU A 2 -10.13 -10.41 -16.61
C GLU A 2 -8.61 -10.19 -16.54
N HIS A 3 -8.17 -8.94 -16.49
CA HIS A 3 -6.77 -8.54 -16.29
C HIS A 3 -6.18 -8.95 -14.92
N ARG A 4 -7.01 -9.46 -14.00
CA ARG A 4 -6.61 -9.98 -12.67
C ARG A 4 -6.64 -11.49 -12.57
N THR A 5 -7.07 -12.20 -13.62
CA THR A 5 -7.25 -13.65 -13.58
C THR A 5 -6.56 -14.34 -14.75
N ALA A 6 -6.18 -15.59 -14.57
CA ALA A 6 -5.68 -16.46 -15.63
C ALA A 6 -6.42 -17.79 -15.63
N GLU A 7 -6.52 -18.39 -16.82
CA GLU A 7 -6.96 -19.75 -17.06
C GLU A 7 -5.71 -20.64 -17.17
N ALA A 8 -5.41 -21.40 -16.13
CA ALA A 8 -4.21 -22.21 -16.04
C ALA A 8 -4.50 -23.66 -16.45
N THR A 9 -3.68 -24.20 -17.34
CA THR A 9 -3.58 -25.65 -17.60
C THR A 9 -2.22 -26.12 -17.10
N VAL A 10 -2.22 -26.96 -16.06
CA VAL A 10 -0.99 -27.40 -15.40
C VAL A 10 -0.78 -28.89 -15.62
N THR A 11 0.31 -29.27 -16.28
CA THR A 11 0.74 -30.66 -16.40
C THR A 11 1.47 -31.06 -15.12
N VAL A 12 0.88 -31.97 -14.33
CA VAL A 12 1.44 -32.40 -13.04
C VAL A 12 2.15 -33.73 -13.21
N THR A 13 3.41 -33.77 -12.80
CA THR A 13 4.27 -34.95 -12.90
C THR A 13 4.89 -35.31 -11.56
N ARG A 14 5.20 -36.59 -11.39
CA ARG A 14 6.04 -37.10 -10.29
C ARG A 14 7.01 -38.11 -10.84
N ASP A 15 8.28 -38.02 -10.46
CA ASP A 15 9.34 -38.88 -10.99
C ASP A 15 9.37 -38.91 -12.54
N GLY A 16 9.05 -37.77 -13.16
CA GLY A 16 8.96 -37.61 -14.62
C GLY A 16 7.75 -38.26 -15.30
N ARG A 17 6.77 -38.77 -14.53
CA ARG A 17 5.54 -39.39 -15.06
C ARG A 17 4.31 -38.52 -14.80
N PRO A 18 3.41 -38.35 -15.78
CA PRO A 18 2.14 -37.66 -15.56
C PRO A 18 1.29 -38.35 -14.49
N LEU A 19 0.66 -37.55 -13.62
CA LEU A 19 -0.25 -38.05 -12.58
C LEU A 19 -1.66 -38.31 -13.13
N ALA A 20 -1.77 -39.07 -14.22
CA ALA A 20 -3.04 -39.32 -14.90
C ALA A 20 -4.09 -39.95 -13.97
N GLY A 21 -5.30 -39.39 -13.96
CA GLY A 21 -6.42 -39.87 -13.15
C GLY A 21 -6.28 -39.66 -11.64
N GLN A 22 -5.23 -38.97 -11.17
CA GLN A 22 -5.05 -38.70 -9.75
C GLN A 22 -5.66 -37.37 -9.33
N GLU A 23 -6.04 -37.29 -8.06
CA GLU A 23 -6.47 -36.06 -7.42
C GLU A 23 -5.28 -35.10 -7.22
N VAL A 24 -5.47 -33.86 -7.63
CA VAL A 24 -4.55 -32.74 -7.43
C VAL A 24 -5.32 -31.63 -6.73
N THR A 25 -4.87 -31.21 -5.56
CA THR A 25 -5.42 -30.04 -4.89
C THR A 25 -4.62 -28.81 -5.29
N VAL A 26 -5.32 -27.77 -5.73
CA VAL A 26 -4.77 -26.44 -6.02
C VAL A 26 -5.28 -25.47 -4.95
N ALA A 27 -4.39 -24.74 -4.30
CA ALA A 27 -4.75 -23.72 -3.32
C ALA A 27 -3.99 -22.42 -3.60
N GLN A 28 -4.72 -21.30 -3.71
CA GLN A 28 -4.05 -19.99 -3.77
C GLN A 28 -3.35 -19.73 -2.43
N ARG A 29 -2.16 -19.12 -2.48
CA ARG A 29 -1.32 -18.80 -1.32
C ARG A 29 -1.05 -17.31 -1.18
N GLU A 30 -1.00 -16.57 -2.29
CA GLU A 30 -0.76 -15.13 -2.29
C GLU A 30 -1.48 -14.46 -3.46
N HIS A 31 -2.02 -13.26 -3.25
CA HIS A 31 -2.43 -12.39 -4.36
C HIS A 31 -1.24 -11.62 -4.92
N ARG A 32 -1.21 -11.45 -6.25
CA ARG A 32 -0.32 -10.47 -6.89
C ARG A 32 -0.77 -9.03 -6.61
N PHE A 33 -2.07 -8.77 -6.60
CA PHE A 33 -2.60 -7.45 -6.24
C PHE A 33 -2.28 -7.15 -4.77
N ARG A 34 -1.88 -5.91 -4.48
CA ARG A 34 -1.48 -5.52 -3.14
C ARG A 34 -2.65 -4.90 -2.38
N PHE A 35 -3.22 -5.68 -1.47
CA PHE A 35 -4.17 -5.20 -0.47
C PHE A 35 -3.36 -4.74 0.73
N GLY A 36 -3.25 -3.43 0.88
CA GLY A 36 -2.38 -2.82 1.87
C GLY A 36 -3.11 -2.13 3.00
N CYS A 37 -2.40 -1.97 4.11
CA CYS A 37 -2.81 -1.15 5.24
C CYS A 37 -1.56 -0.54 5.92
N THR A 38 -1.74 0.46 6.78
CA THR A 38 -0.66 0.87 7.70
C THR A 38 -0.23 -0.31 8.56
N GLY A 39 1.07 -0.40 8.85
CA GLY A 39 1.65 -1.36 9.79
C GLY A 39 2.31 -0.67 10.98
N PHE A 40 1.88 0.55 11.32
CA PHE A 40 2.51 1.39 12.33
C PHE A 40 2.33 0.78 13.73
N GLU A 41 1.20 0.14 13.92
CA GLU A 41 0.76 -0.56 15.13
C GLU A 41 1.67 -1.74 15.50
N PHE A 42 2.46 -2.25 14.53
CA PHE A 42 3.32 -3.42 14.74
C PHE A 42 4.75 -3.08 15.12
N VAL A 43 5.09 -1.79 15.25
CA VAL A 43 6.45 -1.39 15.62
C VAL A 43 6.82 -1.95 17.00
N ASP A 44 5.96 -1.77 17.99
CA ASP A 44 6.25 -2.26 19.35
C ASP A 44 6.15 -3.79 19.43
N LEU A 45 5.15 -4.39 18.76
CA LEU A 45 5.00 -5.85 18.70
C LEU A 45 6.24 -6.55 18.13
N ALA A 46 6.73 -6.10 16.97
CA ALA A 46 7.89 -6.70 16.32
C ALA A 46 9.20 -6.49 17.11
N ASN A 47 9.23 -5.55 18.05
CA ASN A 47 10.39 -5.22 18.88
C ASN A 47 10.27 -5.74 20.32
N GLY A 48 9.32 -6.65 20.59
CA GLY A 48 9.15 -7.30 21.90
C GLY A 48 8.54 -6.42 22.98
N ALA A 49 7.93 -5.29 22.59
CA ALA A 49 7.22 -4.37 23.47
C ALA A 49 5.68 -4.44 23.30
N GLY A 50 5.20 -5.33 22.43
CA GLY A 50 3.76 -5.56 22.22
C GLY A 50 3.09 -6.34 23.34
N THR A 51 1.77 -6.36 23.27
CA THR A 51 0.84 -7.04 24.18
C THR A 51 0.09 -8.14 23.43
N GLY A 52 -0.62 -9.02 24.16
CA GLY A 52 -1.50 -10.01 23.52
C GLY A 52 -2.62 -9.38 22.68
N ARG A 53 -2.97 -8.12 22.94
CA ARG A 53 -3.90 -7.35 22.11
C ARG A 53 -3.29 -7.01 20.75
N ASP A 54 -2.00 -6.69 20.72
CA ASP A 54 -1.28 -6.38 19.48
C ASP A 54 -1.08 -7.64 18.63
N GLU A 55 -0.88 -8.80 19.26
CA GLU A 55 -0.88 -10.10 18.57
C GLU A 55 -2.23 -10.43 17.93
N ALA A 56 -3.33 -10.21 18.66
CA ALA A 56 -4.68 -10.39 18.11
C ALA A 56 -4.95 -9.43 16.95
N LEU A 57 -4.56 -8.17 17.08
CA LEU A 57 -4.65 -7.16 16.02
C LEU A 57 -3.88 -7.58 14.76
N ALA A 58 -2.66 -8.10 14.93
CA ALA A 58 -1.86 -8.61 13.83
C ALA A 58 -2.54 -9.78 13.11
N GLY A 59 -3.19 -10.69 13.84
CA GLY A 59 -3.97 -11.79 13.26
C GLY A 59 -5.10 -11.27 12.35
N GLU A 60 -5.92 -10.36 12.88
CA GLU A 60 -7.00 -9.72 12.12
C GLU A 60 -6.49 -8.95 10.89
N TRP A 61 -5.32 -8.30 11.01
CA TRP A 61 -4.69 -7.57 9.91
C TRP A 61 -4.24 -8.50 8.78
N LEU A 62 -3.61 -9.63 9.11
CA LEU A 62 -3.05 -10.58 8.14
C LEU A 62 -4.11 -11.36 7.36
N GLU A 63 -5.34 -11.42 7.88
CA GLU A 63 -6.47 -11.99 7.14
C GLU A 63 -6.93 -11.10 5.98
N LEU A 64 -6.69 -9.78 6.05
CA LEU A 64 -7.12 -8.82 5.04
C LEU A 64 -5.98 -8.34 4.13
N PHE A 65 -4.77 -8.17 4.65
CA PHE A 65 -3.72 -7.41 3.98
C PHE A 65 -2.45 -8.23 3.71
N ASN A 66 -1.84 -7.99 2.54
CA ASN A 66 -0.56 -8.58 2.11
C ASN A 66 0.53 -7.52 1.82
N MET A 67 0.24 -6.25 2.13
CA MET A 67 1.20 -5.16 2.02
C MET A 67 1.08 -4.23 3.23
N ALA A 68 2.20 -3.85 3.83
CA ALA A 68 2.24 -2.92 4.95
C ALA A 68 2.96 -1.62 4.57
N THR A 69 2.42 -0.49 4.99
CA THR A 69 3.12 0.80 4.94
C THR A 69 3.74 1.09 6.30
N LEU A 70 5.05 1.39 6.35
CA LEU A 70 5.78 1.74 7.57
C LEU A 70 6.16 3.24 7.61
N PRO A 71 6.20 3.86 8.82
CA PRO A 71 6.25 5.31 8.95
C PRO A 71 7.69 5.83 8.99
N PHE A 72 8.14 6.45 7.90
CA PHE A 72 9.41 7.16 7.76
C PHE A 72 9.24 8.68 7.93
N TYR A 73 8.25 9.12 8.72
CA TYR A 73 8.07 10.52 9.07
C TYR A 73 9.33 11.07 9.74
N TRP A 74 10.05 11.97 9.07
CA TRP A 74 11.43 12.32 9.43
C TRP A 74 11.56 12.75 10.89
N GLY A 75 10.66 13.61 11.40
CA GLY A 75 10.74 14.07 12.78
C GLY A 75 10.51 12.99 13.83
N ARG A 76 9.82 11.90 13.48
CA ARG A 76 9.60 10.75 14.38
C ARG A 76 10.66 9.66 14.19
N PHE A 77 11.11 9.47 12.96
CA PHE A 77 12.10 8.47 12.59
C PHE A 77 13.52 8.89 12.99
N GLU A 78 13.87 10.17 12.86
CA GLU A 78 15.17 10.73 13.24
C GLU A 78 14.97 12.03 14.05
N PRO A 79 14.43 11.92 15.29
CA PRO A 79 14.17 13.08 16.14
C PRO A 79 15.45 13.84 16.50
N GLU A 80 16.57 13.12 16.61
CA GLU A 80 17.91 13.69 16.79
C GLU A 80 18.74 13.44 15.54
N ARG A 81 19.39 14.50 15.02
CA ARG A 81 20.22 14.43 13.81
C ARG A 81 21.28 13.33 13.92
N GLY A 82 21.31 12.43 12.94
CA GLY A 82 22.26 11.31 12.88
C GLY A 82 21.87 10.10 13.75
N ARG A 83 20.69 10.10 14.38
CA ARG A 83 20.20 9.00 15.23
C ARG A 83 18.83 8.50 14.76
N PRO A 84 18.73 7.91 13.55
CA PRO A 84 17.48 7.35 13.06
C PRO A 84 17.08 6.07 13.82
N ASP A 85 15.78 5.81 13.91
CA ASP A 85 15.20 4.58 14.47
C ASP A 85 15.22 3.41 13.47
N THR A 86 16.29 3.32 12.67
CA THR A 86 16.49 2.30 11.63
C THR A 86 16.32 0.90 12.20
N ARG A 87 16.89 0.64 13.38
CA ARG A 87 16.89 -0.70 13.97
C ARG A 87 15.47 -1.20 14.23
N ARG A 88 14.61 -0.40 14.86
CA ARG A 88 13.24 -0.83 15.20
C ARG A 88 12.40 -1.02 13.95
N LEU A 89 12.44 -0.07 13.00
CA LEU A 89 11.65 -0.20 11.77
C LEU A 89 12.15 -1.33 10.87
N LEU A 90 13.44 -1.60 10.80
CA LEU A 90 13.96 -2.73 10.02
C LEU A 90 13.54 -4.08 10.64
N ALA A 91 13.52 -4.17 11.97
CA ALA A 91 12.98 -5.36 12.66
C ALA A 91 11.49 -5.55 12.35
N THR A 92 10.70 -4.47 12.37
CA THR A 92 9.28 -4.50 11.99
C THR A 92 9.07 -4.89 10.53
N ALA A 93 9.86 -4.33 9.61
CA ALA A 93 9.79 -4.68 8.20
C ALA A 93 10.09 -6.16 7.96
N ARG A 94 11.13 -6.71 8.61
CA ARG A 94 11.43 -8.15 8.55
C ARG A 94 10.33 -9.01 9.14
N TRP A 95 9.77 -8.61 10.29
CA TRP A 95 8.65 -9.32 10.93
C TRP A 95 7.42 -9.43 10.01
N LEU A 96 7.15 -8.39 9.21
CA LEU A 96 6.11 -8.37 8.19
C LEU A 96 6.47 -9.26 6.98
N VAL A 97 7.70 -9.16 6.47
CA VAL A 97 8.19 -9.99 5.36
C VAL A 97 8.14 -11.49 5.71
N ASP A 98 8.55 -11.86 6.93
CA ASP A 98 8.50 -13.24 7.43
C ASP A 98 7.06 -13.80 7.50
N ARG A 99 6.06 -12.91 7.44
CA ARG A 99 4.61 -13.24 7.41
C ARG A 99 4.02 -13.13 6.01
N GLY A 100 4.87 -13.07 4.98
CA GLY A 100 4.44 -13.03 3.58
C GLY A 100 3.94 -11.67 3.11
N CYS A 101 4.22 -10.59 3.86
CA CYS A 101 3.85 -9.25 3.46
C CYS A 101 4.95 -8.57 2.65
N THR A 102 4.53 -7.77 1.68
CA THR A 102 5.41 -6.74 1.10
C THR A 102 5.40 -5.49 1.97
N VAL A 103 6.48 -4.72 1.97
CA VAL A 103 6.60 -3.52 2.81
C VAL A 103 6.91 -2.30 1.95
N LYS A 104 6.17 -1.21 2.19
CA LYS A 104 6.36 0.12 1.59
C LYS A 104 6.84 1.09 2.67
N GLY A 105 7.84 1.91 2.36
CA GLY A 105 8.26 3.02 3.22
C GLY A 105 7.55 4.33 2.86
N HIS A 106 7.02 5.03 3.85
CA HIS A 106 6.26 6.27 3.67
C HIS A 106 6.60 7.34 4.74
N PRO A 107 7.04 8.55 4.34
CA PRO A 107 7.70 8.91 3.10
C PRO A 107 9.16 9.35 3.33
N LEU A 108 9.96 9.37 2.27
CA LEU A 108 11.37 9.78 2.32
C LEU A 108 11.57 11.31 2.33
N ALA A 109 10.62 12.08 1.83
CA ALA A 109 10.59 13.54 1.90
C ALA A 109 9.15 14.04 2.04
N TRP A 110 8.88 14.83 3.07
CA TRP A 110 7.56 15.42 3.32
C TRP A 110 7.73 16.63 4.23
N HIS A 111 6.85 17.62 4.13
CA HIS A 111 6.99 18.91 4.80
C HIS A 111 6.31 18.96 6.18
N THR A 112 5.27 18.15 6.42
CA THR A 112 4.44 18.24 7.63
C THR A 112 5.13 17.64 8.86
N VAL A 113 5.61 16.39 8.79
CA VAL A 113 6.29 15.72 9.93
C VAL A 113 7.80 15.66 9.67
N THR A 114 8.38 16.84 9.41
CA THR A 114 9.83 17.02 9.25
C THR A 114 10.55 17.00 10.59
N ALA A 115 11.87 16.82 10.58
CA ALA A 115 12.66 16.92 11.79
C ALA A 115 12.90 18.39 12.18
N ASP A 116 12.60 18.74 13.43
CA ASP A 116 12.68 20.13 13.94
C ASP A 116 14.05 20.76 13.75
N TRP A 117 15.12 19.97 13.87
CA TRP A 117 16.51 20.43 13.72
C TRP A 117 16.84 20.93 12.31
N LEU A 118 15.98 20.70 11.30
CA LEU A 118 16.11 21.30 9.97
C LEU A 118 15.82 22.81 9.96
N ARG A 119 15.00 23.31 10.91
CA ARG A 119 14.60 24.73 10.98
C ARG A 119 15.80 25.66 11.13
N GLU A 120 16.84 25.21 11.80
CA GLU A 120 18.05 26.00 12.04
C GLU A 120 19.07 25.93 10.90
N LEU A 121 18.84 25.09 9.88
CA LEU A 121 19.78 24.88 8.79
C LEU A 121 19.49 25.79 7.59
N PRO A 122 20.54 26.29 6.90
CA PRO A 122 20.38 26.96 5.62
C PRO A 122 19.90 25.97 4.55
N THR A 123 19.19 26.47 3.54
CA THR A 123 18.58 25.63 2.50
C THR A 123 19.56 24.68 1.79
N GLU A 124 20.78 25.13 1.50
CA GLU A 124 21.80 24.28 0.87
C GLU A 124 22.14 23.06 1.75
N GLU A 125 22.26 23.28 3.05
CA GLU A 125 22.52 22.20 4.02
C GLU A 125 21.31 21.29 4.15
N ILE A 126 20.08 21.82 4.12
CA ILE A 126 18.83 21.01 4.09
C ILE A 126 18.83 20.09 2.86
N ALA A 127 19.17 20.62 1.68
CA ALA A 127 19.23 19.82 0.46
C ALA A 127 20.26 18.67 0.59
N ARG A 128 21.42 18.95 1.21
CA ARG A 128 22.45 17.95 1.46
C ARG A 128 21.96 16.87 2.43
N VAL A 129 21.44 17.25 3.61
CA VAL A 129 21.01 16.27 4.61
C VAL A 129 19.79 15.46 4.15
N GLN A 130 18.91 16.03 3.32
CA GLN A 130 17.79 15.31 2.73
C GLN A 130 18.27 14.24 1.73
N ARG A 131 19.30 14.53 0.93
CA ARG A 131 19.94 13.52 0.07
C ARG A 131 20.64 12.44 0.89
N ASP A 132 21.44 12.84 1.87
CA ASP A 132 22.19 11.91 2.74
C ASP A 132 21.22 10.97 3.49
N ARG A 133 20.11 11.50 3.99
CA ARG A 133 19.01 10.74 4.60
C ARG A 133 18.46 9.70 3.63
N ILE A 134 18.06 10.12 2.43
CA ILE A 134 17.44 9.24 1.44
C ILE A 134 18.41 8.12 1.08
N THR A 135 19.67 8.46 0.83
CA THR A 135 20.69 7.47 0.50
C THR A 135 20.87 6.46 1.62
N ARG A 136 20.96 6.91 2.88
CA ARG A 136 21.06 6.04 4.06
C ARG A 136 19.85 5.12 4.18
N GLU A 137 18.64 5.67 4.18
CA GLU A 137 17.41 4.90 4.44
C GLU A 137 17.11 3.91 3.31
N VAL A 138 17.27 4.32 2.05
CA VAL A 138 17.04 3.42 0.92
C VAL A 138 18.10 2.31 0.88
N ALA A 139 19.35 2.58 1.26
CA ALA A 139 20.40 1.57 1.33
C ALA A 139 20.24 0.61 2.52
N ASP A 140 19.97 1.13 3.71
CA ASP A 140 19.84 0.35 4.96
C ASP A 140 18.68 -0.67 4.90
N PHE A 141 17.64 -0.36 4.13
CA PHE A 141 16.44 -1.18 3.99
C PHE A 141 16.34 -1.96 2.67
N ALA A 142 17.31 -1.82 1.76
CA ALA A 142 17.29 -2.50 0.46
C ALA A 142 17.15 -4.03 0.61
N GLY A 143 16.29 -4.63 -0.21
CA GLY A 143 15.94 -6.06 -0.14
C GLY A 143 14.93 -6.43 0.96
N VAL A 144 14.54 -5.48 1.81
CA VAL A 144 13.43 -5.62 2.77
C VAL A 144 12.32 -4.64 2.45
N ILE A 145 12.66 -3.39 2.14
CA ILE A 145 11.75 -2.34 1.65
C ILE A 145 12.31 -1.82 0.33
N ASP A 146 11.70 -2.25 -0.77
CA ASP A 146 12.05 -1.81 -2.12
C ASP A 146 10.95 -0.97 -2.77
N THR A 147 9.93 -0.54 -2.01
CA THR A 147 8.89 0.37 -2.49
C THR A 147 8.81 1.59 -1.59
N TRP A 148 8.87 2.79 -2.16
CA TRP A 148 8.98 4.03 -1.41
C TRP A 148 8.09 5.13 -1.96
N ASP A 149 7.32 5.77 -1.08
CA ASP A 149 6.83 7.12 -1.34
C ASP A 149 8.02 8.08 -1.18
N VAL A 150 8.63 8.45 -2.30
CA VAL A 150 9.88 9.23 -2.28
C VAL A 150 9.63 10.64 -1.78
N ILE A 151 8.55 11.25 -2.24
CA ILE A 151 8.13 12.57 -1.81
C ILE A 151 6.61 12.64 -1.75
N ASN A 152 6.13 13.27 -0.69
CA ASN A 152 4.71 13.35 -0.36
C ASN A 152 4.21 14.80 -0.48
N GLU A 153 3.02 14.98 -1.07
CA GLU A 153 2.23 16.22 -1.04
C GLU A 153 2.99 17.43 -1.62
N VAL A 154 3.50 17.26 -2.82
CA VAL A 154 4.35 18.26 -3.49
C VAL A 154 3.53 19.42 -4.05
N VAL A 155 2.28 19.18 -4.42
CA VAL A 155 1.41 20.21 -5.03
C VAL A 155 1.29 21.42 -4.10
N ILE A 156 1.13 21.20 -2.80
CA ILE A 156 0.99 22.27 -1.81
C ILE A 156 2.32 22.92 -1.38
N MET A 157 3.48 22.38 -1.75
CA MET A 157 4.75 23.09 -1.56
C MET A 157 5.04 24.01 -2.76
N PRO A 158 5.65 25.20 -2.62
CA PRO A 158 6.14 25.81 -1.39
C PRO A 158 5.11 26.74 -0.72
N ILE A 159 3.83 26.66 -1.11
CA ILE A 159 2.76 27.54 -0.61
C ILE A 159 2.21 27.10 0.76
N PHE A 160 2.55 25.90 1.22
CA PHE A 160 2.22 25.42 2.56
C PHE A 160 2.85 26.32 3.64
N ASP A 161 2.02 26.89 4.50
CA ASP A 161 2.39 27.92 5.47
C ASP A 161 1.94 27.63 6.91
N ARG A 162 1.39 26.43 7.18
CA ARG A 162 0.94 26.02 8.53
C ARG A 162 2.06 26.06 9.56
N ASP A 163 3.24 25.57 9.20
CA ASP A 163 4.41 25.52 10.06
C ASP A 163 5.68 25.85 9.27
N ASP A 164 6.62 26.57 9.89
CA ASP A 164 7.97 26.71 9.33
C ASP A 164 8.65 25.34 9.34
N ASN A 165 9.04 24.87 8.16
CA ASN A 165 9.69 23.59 7.96
C ASN A 165 10.75 23.68 6.87
N GLY A 166 11.80 22.86 7.02
CA GLY A 166 12.95 22.92 6.13
C GLY A 166 12.63 22.56 4.67
N ILE A 167 11.70 21.64 4.42
CA ILE A 167 11.41 21.12 3.08
C ILE A 167 10.62 22.13 2.25
N THR A 168 9.63 22.81 2.83
CA THR A 168 8.93 23.92 2.15
C THR A 168 9.91 25.04 1.81
N ARG A 169 10.83 25.42 2.71
CA ARG A 169 11.86 26.43 2.43
C ARG A 169 12.76 26.01 1.27
N LEU A 170 13.23 24.75 1.29
CA LEU A 170 13.99 24.18 0.19
C LEU A 170 13.22 24.23 -1.13
N CYS A 171 11.96 23.80 -1.13
CA CYS A 171 11.10 23.84 -2.30
C CYS A 171 10.91 25.28 -2.84
N ARG A 172 10.87 26.28 -1.95
CA ARG A 172 10.76 27.70 -2.33
C ARG A 172 11.99 28.19 -3.09
N ASP A 173 13.18 27.78 -2.64
CA ASP A 173 14.44 28.24 -3.22
C ASP A 173 14.77 27.51 -4.54
N VAL A 174 14.52 26.20 -4.61
CA VAL A 174 14.90 25.39 -5.80
C VAL A 174 13.75 25.10 -6.75
N GLY A 175 12.50 25.23 -6.30
CA GLY A 175 11.29 24.86 -7.05
C GLY A 175 10.90 23.39 -6.91
N ARG A 176 9.63 23.09 -7.22
CA ARG A 176 9.05 21.73 -7.12
C ARG A 176 9.80 20.69 -7.95
N ILE A 177 10.01 20.94 -9.24
CA ILE A 177 10.60 19.96 -10.16
C ILE A 177 12.07 19.65 -9.78
N PRO A 178 12.95 20.64 -9.51
CA PRO A 178 14.31 20.34 -9.05
C PRO A 178 14.35 19.62 -7.70
N LEU A 179 13.45 19.93 -6.77
CA LEU A 179 13.33 19.19 -5.51
C LEU A 179 12.94 17.72 -5.75
N VAL A 180 11.91 17.47 -6.56
CA VAL A 180 11.48 16.10 -6.90
C VAL A 180 12.61 15.33 -7.58
N ARG A 181 13.30 15.93 -8.56
CA ARG A 181 14.48 15.31 -9.17
C ARG A 181 15.51 14.91 -8.13
N MET A 182 15.87 15.84 -7.25
CA MET A 182 16.94 15.64 -6.26
C MET A 182 16.67 14.42 -5.38
N VAL A 183 15.45 14.27 -4.88
CA VAL A 183 15.08 13.16 -3.98
C VAL A 183 14.94 11.83 -4.73
N PHE A 184 14.40 11.84 -5.96
CA PHE A 184 14.30 10.65 -6.81
C PHE A 184 15.67 10.14 -7.28
N ASP A 185 16.56 11.04 -7.70
CA ASP A 185 17.91 10.68 -8.13
C ASP A 185 18.70 10.07 -6.96
N ALA A 186 18.57 10.65 -5.75
CA ALA A 186 19.19 10.10 -4.55
C ALA A 186 18.65 8.70 -4.19
N ALA A 187 17.33 8.50 -4.25
CA ALA A 187 16.70 7.21 -3.97
C ALA A 187 17.11 6.15 -5.01
N ARG A 188 17.06 6.50 -6.30
CA ARG A 188 17.45 5.59 -7.39
C ARG A 188 18.93 5.21 -7.33
N ALA A 189 19.80 6.15 -6.98
CA ALA A 189 21.23 5.88 -6.85
C ALA A 189 21.51 4.91 -5.69
N ALA A 190 20.75 4.99 -4.60
CA ALA A 190 20.88 4.10 -3.45
C ALA A 190 20.31 2.70 -3.68
N ASN A 191 19.20 2.59 -4.43
CA ASN A 191 18.64 1.30 -4.84
C ASN A 191 18.08 1.37 -6.28
N PRO A 192 18.86 0.90 -7.28
CA PRO A 192 18.43 0.91 -8.68
C PRO A 192 17.19 0.07 -8.97
N HIS A 193 16.85 -0.89 -8.10
CA HIS A 193 15.74 -1.84 -8.27
C HIS A 193 14.47 -1.42 -7.52
N ALA A 194 14.51 -0.35 -6.71
CA ALA A 194 13.34 0.11 -5.98
C ALA A 194 12.21 0.60 -6.91
N THR A 195 10.98 0.44 -6.45
CA THR A 195 9.78 1.09 -7.00
C THR A 195 9.58 2.42 -6.29
N LEU A 196 9.71 3.52 -7.04
CA LEU A 196 9.71 4.88 -6.50
C LEU A 196 8.44 5.63 -6.89
N LEU A 197 7.71 6.10 -5.88
CA LEU A 197 6.42 6.76 -6.01
C LEU A 197 6.49 8.26 -5.77
N LEU A 198 5.74 9.00 -6.58
CA LEU A 198 5.31 10.37 -6.29
C LEU A 198 3.91 10.28 -5.68
N ASN A 199 3.72 10.75 -4.44
CA ASN A 199 2.46 10.58 -3.70
C ASN A 199 1.83 11.95 -3.38
N ASP A 200 0.51 12.11 -3.59
CA ASP A 200 -0.20 13.35 -3.31
C ASP A 200 -1.70 13.11 -3.03
N PHE A 201 -2.35 14.04 -2.33
CA PHE A 201 -3.80 14.07 -2.12
C PHE A 201 -4.54 15.00 -3.08
N ASP A 202 -3.84 15.95 -3.70
CA ASP A 202 -4.47 16.88 -4.64
C ASP A 202 -4.77 16.16 -5.96
N MET A 203 -6.05 15.87 -6.21
CA MET A 203 -6.49 15.19 -7.45
C MET A 203 -6.90 16.19 -8.55
N SER A 204 -6.57 17.47 -8.41
CA SER A 204 -6.87 18.52 -9.39
C SER A 204 -5.87 18.53 -10.56
N ALA A 205 -6.06 19.47 -11.49
CA ALA A 205 -5.13 19.71 -12.59
C ALA A 205 -3.72 20.12 -12.11
N ALA A 206 -3.57 20.61 -10.88
CA ALA A 206 -2.26 20.98 -10.33
C ALA A 206 -1.32 19.76 -10.21
N TYR A 207 -1.85 18.59 -9.83
CA TYR A 207 -1.05 17.38 -9.76
C TYR A 207 -0.69 16.83 -11.15
N GLU A 208 -1.61 16.92 -12.11
CA GLU A 208 -1.32 16.60 -13.51
C GLU A 208 -0.17 17.46 -14.06
N CYS A 209 -0.23 18.78 -13.86
CA CYS A 209 0.85 19.69 -14.25
C CYS A 209 2.19 19.35 -13.58
N LEU A 210 2.16 18.94 -12.30
CA LEU A 210 3.38 18.50 -11.61
C LEU A 210 3.94 17.22 -12.24
N ILE A 211 3.12 16.19 -12.45
CA ILE A 211 3.54 14.92 -13.06
C ILE A 211 4.13 15.18 -14.44
N GLU A 212 3.43 15.94 -15.28
CA GLU A 212 3.89 16.28 -16.63
C GLU A 212 5.22 17.04 -16.60
N GLY A 213 5.39 18.01 -15.68
CA GLY A 213 6.64 18.73 -15.50
C GLY A 213 7.80 17.86 -15.04
N VAL A 214 7.55 16.93 -14.12
CA VAL A 214 8.55 15.99 -13.59
C VAL A 214 8.98 14.97 -14.66
N LEU A 215 8.02 14.42 -15.41
CA LEU A 215 8.29 13.51 -16.53
C LEU A 215 9.01 14.23 -17.69
N ALA A 216 8.60 15.43 -18.05
CA ALA A 216 9.25 16.24 -19.10
C ALA A 216 10.68 16.61 -18.73
N ALA A 217 10.97 16.79 -17.44
CA ALA A 217 12.32 16.97 -16.96
C ALA A 217 13.15 15.66 -17.10
N GLY A 218 12.53 14.49 -17.22
CA GLY A 218 13.22 13.20 -17.31
C GLY A 218 13.49 12.55 -15.96
N VAL A 219 12.74 12.90 -14.92
CA VAL A 219 12.78 12.17 -13.64
C VAL A 219 12.05 10.85 -13.82
N ARG A 220 12.69 9.75 -13.42
CA ARG A 220 12.11 8.41 -13.52
C ARG A 220 11.23 8.11 -12.29
N ILE A 221 9.92 8.17 -12.49
CA ILE A 221 8.89 7.70 -11.55
C ILE A 221 8.46 6.30 -11.98
N ASP A 222 8.29 5.35 -11.04
CA ASP A 222 7.81 4.00 -11.39
C ASP A 222 6.32 3.82 -11.12
N ALA A 223 5.72 4.58 -10.19
CA ALA A 223 4.29 4.55 -9.92
C ALA A 223 3.77 5.88 -9.35
N LEU A 224 2.49 6.15 -9.53
CA LEU A 224 1.80 7.30 -8.98
C LEU A 224 1.03 6.90 -7.72
N GLY A 225 1.25 7.63 -6.64
CA GLY A 225 0.48 7.52 -5.40
C GLY A 225 -0.68 8.52 -5.39
N LEU A 226 -1.89 8.01 -5.17
CA LEU A 226 -3.11 8.79 -5.06
C LEU A 226 -3.72 8.58 -3.68
N GLN A 227 -3.64 9.58 -2.80
CA GLN A 227 -4.31 9.56 -1.51
C GLN A 227 -5.81 9.85 -1.67
N SER A 228 -6.65 9.46 -0.70
CA SER A 228 -8.09 9.68 -0.83
C SER A 228 -8.88 9.99 0.43
N HIS A 229 -8.34 9.75 1.63
CA HIS A 229 -8.83 10.26 2.91
C HIS A 229 -10.28 10.83 2.92
N MET A 230 -11.28 9.95 2.82
CA MET A 230 -12.68 10.30 2.52
C MET A 230 -13.48 10.64 3.77
N HIS A 231 -12.95 11.52 4.61
CA HIS A 231 -13.56 11.92 5.89
C HIS A 231 -14.85 12.71 5.71
N GLN A 232 -14.97 13.41 4.59
CA GLN A 232 -16.17 14.16 4.18
C GLN A 232 -17.18 13.30 3.40
N GLY A 233 -16.92 11.99 3.29
CA GLY A 233 -17.79 11.04 2.60
C GLY A 233 -17.14 10.35 1.41
N TYR A 234 -17.63 9.14 1.12
CA TYR A 234 -17.16 8.31 0.01
C TYR A 234 -17.29 9.05 -1.34
N TRP A 235 -16.23 8.98 -2.16
CA TRP A 235 -16.19 9.66 -3.44
C TRP A 235 -17.19 9.15 -4.47
N GLY A 236 -17.67 7.91 -4.32
CA GLY A 236 -18.46 7.24 -5.34
C GLY A 236 -17.60 6.65 -6.47
N GLU A 237 -18.18 5.70 -7.18
CA GLU A 237 -17.52 4.94 -8.24
C GLU A 237 -17.18 5.84 -9.44
N GLU A 238 -18.09 6.72 -9.86
CA GLU A 238 -17.90 7.61 -11.02
C GLU A 238 -16.71 8.54 -10.83
N LYS A 239 -16.64 9.26 -9.69
CA LYS A 239 -15.51 10.14 -9.37
C LYS A 239 -14.21 9.36 -9.28
N THR A 240 -14.23 8.20 -8.62
CA THR A 240 -13.05 7.35 -8.46
C THR A 240 -12.52 6.87 -9.82
N LEU A 241 -13.38 6.34 -10.68
CA LEU A 241 -13.01 5.91 -12.03
C LEU A 241 -12.49 7.08 -12.88
N GLY A 242 -13.15 8.23 -12.84
CA GLY A 242 -12.70 9.42 -13.57
C GLY A 242 -11.32 9.91 -13.14
N ILE A 243 -10.98 9.80 -11.84
CA ILE A 243 -9.63 10.06 -11.34
C ILE A 243 -8.65 9.00 -11.89
N LEU A 244 -8.97 7.71 -11.76
CA LEU A 244 -8.10 6.63 -12.22
C LEU A 244 -7.80 6.73 -13.72
N ASP A 245 -8.81 6.97 -14.56
CA ASP A 245 -8.66 7.12 -16.01
C ASP A 245 -7.76 8.32 -16.36
N ARG A 246 -7.92 9.45 -15.65
CA ARG A 246 -7.08 10.65 -15.83
C ARG A 246 -5.62 10.35 -15.55
N PHE A 247 -5.30 9.69 -14.44
CA PHE A 247 -3.91 9.39 -14.06
C PHE A 247 -3.33 8.18 -14.82
N ALA A 248 -4.16 7.24 -15.28
CA ALA A 248 -3.73 6.10 -16.07
C ALA A 248 -3.12 6.50 -17.42
N ARG A 249 -3.47 7.67 -17.97
CA ARG A 249 -2.94 8.19 -19.24
C ARG A 249 -1.42 8.36 -19.25
N TYR A 250 -0.80 8.47 -18.08
CA TYR A 250 0.66 8.59 -17.95
C TYR A 250 1.39 7.26 -18.16
N GLY A 251 0.67 6.13 -18.29
CA GLY A 251 1.25 4.81 -18.51
C GLY A 251 2.00 4.25 -17.30
N LEU A 252 1.87 4.89 -16.13
CA LEU A 252 2.46 4.45 -14.87
C LEU A 252 1.43 3.66 -14.04
N PRO A 253 1.84 2.60 -13.34
CA PRO A 253 1.04 1.97 -12.29
C PRO A 253 0.55 2.98 -11.25
N ILE A 254 -0.65 2.74 -10.74
CA ILE A 254 -1.29 3.53 -9.68
C ILE A 254 -1.28 2.72 -8.39
N HIS A 255 -0.76 3.33 -7.33
CA HIS A 255 -1.00 2.90 -5.96
C HIS A 255 -2.03 3.87 -5.36
N PHE A 256 -3.15 3.33 -4.89
CA PHE A 256 -4.15 4.13 -4.18
C PHE A 256 -3.80 4.11 -2.70
N THR A 257 -3.07 5.11 -2.24
CA THR A 257 -2.09 5.00 -1.13
C THR A 257 -2.65 5.24 0.26
N GLU A 258 -3.70 6.04 0.41
CA GLU A 258 -4.18 6.48 1.72
C GLU A 258 -5.71 6.60 1.72
N THR A 259 -6.38 5.44 1.80
CA THR A 259 -7.84 5.36 1.91
C THR A 259 -8.29 5.39 3.36
N THR A 260 -9.25 6.25 3.66
CA THR A 260 -10.04 6.19 4.90
C THR A 260 -11.50 6.42 4.56
N ILE A 261 -12.40 5.59 5.06
CA ILE A 261 -13.86 5.79 4.97
C ILE A 261 -14.42 5.69 6.39
N VAL A 262 -15.10 6.72 6.85
CA VAL A 262 -15.52 6.83 8.26
C VAL A 262 -16.88 6.17 8.53
N SER A 263 -17.03 5.53 9.68
CA SER A 263 -18.31 4.97 10.18
C SER A 263 -19.00 5.86 11.21
N GLY A 264 -18.52 7.09 11.40
CA GLY A 264 -19.17 8.11 12.22
C GLY A 264 -19.99 9.09 11.37
N HIS A 265 -20.29 10.26 11.92
CA HIS A 265 -20.78 11.39 11.11
C HIS A 265 -19.70 11.83 10.12
N LEU A 266 -20.10 12.39 8.98
CA LEU A 266 -19.17 12.90 7.99
C LEU A 266 -18.64 14.27 8.42
N MET A 267 -17.36 14.53 8.14
CA MET A 267 -16.77 15.84 8.31
C MET A 267 -17.50 16.86 7.41
N PRO A 268 -17.79 18.08 7.89
CA PRO A 268 -18.42 19.10 7.07
C PRO A 268 -17.58 19.47 5.83
N PRO A 269 -18.21 19.66 4.64
CA PRO A 269 -17.50 19.93 3.39
C PRO A 269 -16.80 21.30 3.36
N GLU A 270 -17.17 22.24 4.23
CA GLU A 270 -16.52 23.55 4.37
C GLU A 270 -15.13 23.49 5.03
N ILE A 271 -14.77 22.35 5.64
CA ILE A 271 -13.41 22.13 6.14
C ILE A 271 -12.48 21.90 4.94
N VAL A 272 -11.57 22.86 4.71
CA VAL A 272 -10.64 22.81 3.57
C VAL A 272 -9.42 21.94 3.90
N ASP A 273 -8.85 22.14 5.08
CA ASP A 273 -7.75 21.32 5.59
C ASP A 273 -8.31 20.35 6.61
N LEU A 274 -8.21 19.05 6.34
CA LEU A 274 -8.76 18.02 7.21
C LEU A 274 -8.15 18.07 8.62
N ASN A 275 -6.94 18.60 8.78
CA ASN A 275 -6.30 18.78 10.09
C ASN A 275 -6.99 19.84 10.96
N ASP A 276 -7.76 20.77 10.38
CA ASP A 276 -8.54 21.75 11.15
C ASP A 276 -9.73 21.10 11.86
N TYR A 277 -10.12 19.88 11.47
CA TYR A 277 -11.20 19.16 12.11
C TYR A 277 -10.75 18.48 13.39
N GLN A 278 -10.80 19.23 14.49
CA GLN A 278 -10.45 18.75 15.83
C GLN A 278 -11.72 18.70 16.69
N ILE A 279 -12.24 17.50 16.94
CA ILE A 279 -13.37 17.28 17.85
C ILE A 279 -12.96 16.34 18.99
N PRO A 280 -13.52 16.49 20.21
CA PRO A 280 -13.11 15.69 21.36
C PRO A 280 -13.36 14.19 21.20
N ASP A 281 -14.42 13.84 20.47
CA ASP A 281 -14.82 12.45 20.22
C ASP A 281 -15.49 12.34 18.85
N TRP A 282 -15.12 11.31 18.09
CA TRP A 282 -15.69 10.98 16.79
C TRP A 282 -16.16 9.51 16.79
N PRO A 283 -17.32 9.23 17.38
CA PRO A 283 -17.76 7.85 17.58
C PRO A 283 -18.22 7.20 16.27
N THR A 284 -17.98 5.89 16.17
CA THR A 284 -18.66 5.02 15.20
C THR A 284 -20.14 4.87 15.57
N THR A 285 -21.04 4.70 14.59
CA THR A 285 -22.45 4.38 14.82
C THR A 285 -22.87 3.13 14.05
N PRO A 286 -23.89 2.37 14.50
CA PRO A 286 -24.38 1.19 13.77
C PRO A 286 -24.74 1.48 12.30
N GLU A 287 -25.42 2.60 12.04
CA GLU A 287 -25.78 3.00 10.67
C GLU A 287 -24.55 3.39 9.85
N GLY A 288 -23.58 4.08 10.47
CA GLY A 288 -22.34 4.47 9.82
C GLY A 288 -21.44 3.28 9.53
N GLU A 289 -21.46 2.24 10.37
CA GLU A 289 -20.77 0.98 10.12
C GLU A 289 -21.35 0.21 8.93
N GLN A 290 -22.68 0.17 8.80
CA GLN A 290 -23.32 -0.44 7.64
C GLN A 290 -23.00 0.35 6.36
N ARG A 291 -23.08 1.68 6.41
CA ARG A 291 -22.68 2.55 5.30
C ARG A 291 -21.22 2.30 4.90
N GLN A 292 -20.31 2.27 5.89
CA GLN A 292 -18.90 2.02 5.66
C GLN A 292 -18.70 0.66 4.98
N ALA A 293 -19.40 -0.40 5.39
CA ALA A 293 -19.32 -1.71 4.75
C ALA A 293 -19.75 -1.68 3.29
N ASP A 294 -20.88 -1.04 2.98
CA ASP A 294 -21.39 -0.89 1.61
C ASP A 294 -20.43 -0.06 0.73
N GLU A 295 -19.82 0.97 1.30
CA GLU A 295 -18.81 1.81 0.63
C GLU A 295 -17.49 1.07 0.40
N ILE A 296 -17.03 0.26 1.35
CA ILE A 296 -15.84 -0.60 1.20
C ILE A 296 -16.01 -1.57 0.04
N VAL A 297 -17.18 -2.21 -0.09
CA VAL A 297 -17.42 -3.14 -1.20
C VAL A 297 -17.31 -2.44 -2.55
N ARG A 298 -17.98 -1.28 -2.68
CA ARG A 298 -17.97 -0.47 -3.91
C ARG A 298 -16.57 0.05 -4.22
N HIS A 299 -15.85 0.54 -3.22
CA HIS A 299 -14.51 1.09 -3.34
C HIS A 299 -13.52 0.05 -3.84
N TYR A 300 -13.40 -1.09 -3.14
CA TYR A 300 -12.43 -2.12 -3.48
C TYR A 300 -12.73 -2.79 -4.82
N ARG A 301 -14.02 -3.00 -5.17
CA ARG A 301 -14.39 -3.48 -6.52
C ARG A 301 -13.97 -2.50 -7.61
N THR A 302 -14.23 -1.21 -7.39
CA THR A 302 -13.87 -0.15 -8.34
C THR A 302 -12.36 -0.13 -8.57
N LEU A 303 -11.56 -0.07 -7.51
CA LEU A 303 -10.10 -0.07 -7.59
C LEU A 303 -9.55 -1.34 -8.25
N LEU A 304 -10.04 -2.53 -7.85
CA LEU A 304 -9.56 -3.80 -8.38
C LEU A 304 -9.90 -3.96 -9.88
N SER A 305 -11.05 -3.40 -10.30
CA SER A 305 -11.53 -3.43 -11.69
C SER A 305 -10.71 -2.58 -12.65
N HIS A 306 -9.99 -1.57 -12.16
CA HIS A 306 -9.21 -0.69 -13.02
C HIS A 306 -7.79 -1.28 -13.27
N PRO A 307 -7.34 -1.45 -14.52
CA PRO A 307 -6.09 -2.18 -14.82
C PRO A 307 -4.82 -1.48 -14.32
N SER A 308 -4.80 -0.15 -14.28
CA SER A 308 -3.62 0.60 -13.84
C SER A 308 -3.38 0.53 -12.33
N VAL A 309 -4.39 0.20 -11.52
CA VAL A 309 -4.22 0.10 -10.07
C VAL A 309 -3.44 -1.18 -9.76
N GLN A 310 -2.37 -1.11 -8.97
CA GLN A 310 -1.61 -2.30 -8.54
C GLN A 310 -1.66 -2.52 -7.03
N ALA A 311 -1.96 -1.46 -6.29
CA ALA A 311 -2.08 -1.50 -4.84
C ALA A 311 -3.21 -0.58 -4.36
N VAL A 312 -3.88 -1.00 -3.29
CA VAL A 312 -4.70 -0.14 -2.44
C VAL A 312 -4.10 -0.17 -1.03
N THR A 313 -4.09 0.95 -0.32
CA THR A 313 -3.64 1.00 1.07
C THR A 313 -4.68 1.73 1.90
N TYR A 314 -5.19 1.03 2.91
CA TYR A 314 -6.12 1.56 3.89
C TYR A 314 -5.37 2.15 5.09
N TRP A 315 -5.84 3.28 5.60
CA TRP A 315 -5.09 4.07 6.58
C TRP A 315 -5.56 3.82 8.01
N GLY A 316 -5.10 2.71 8.59
CA GLY A 316 -5.44 2.26 9.94
C GLY A 316 -6.43 1.10 9.95
N ILE A 317 -6.10 0.04 10.68
CA ILE A 317 -7.00 -1.12 10.86
C ILE A 317 -8.05 -0.88 11.95
N SER A 318 -7.74 -0.05 12.95
CA SER A 318 -8.61 0.23 14.10
C SER A 318 -9.17 1.64 14.08
N ASP A 319 -10.36 1.83 14.65
CA ASP A 319 -10.93 3.15 14.93
C ASP A 319 -10.01 3.96 15.87
N GLY A 320 -10.08 5.29 15.76
CA GLY A 320 -9.19 6.20 16.48
C GLY A 320 -7.86 6.47 15.75
N GLY A 321 -7.81 6.15 14.45
CA GLY A 321 -6.66 6.35 13.58
C GLY A 321 -6.42 7.83 13.23
N TRP A 322 -6.09 8.11 11.97
CA TRP A 322 -5.83 9.49 11.54
C TRP A 322 -7.00 10.42 11.87
N LEU A 323 -6.67 11.60 12.44
CA LEU A 323 -7.62 12.57 13.00
C LEU A 323 -8.56 12.03 14.11
N GLY A 324 -8.21 10.90 14.73
CA GLY A 324 -9.08 10.23 15.70
C GLY A 324 -10.35 9.64 15.08
N ALA A 325 -10.40 9.50 13.76
CA ALA A 325 -11.61 9.11 13.05
C ALA A 325 -11.99 7.63 13.29
N PRO A 326 -13.28 7.28 13.27
CA PRO A 326 -13.77 5.91 13.30
C PRO A 326 -13.68 5.29 11.90
N GLY A 327 -12.46 5.30 11.34
CA GLY A 327 -12.18 4.85 9.98
C GLY A 327 -11.80 3.38 9.87
N GLY A 328 -11.52 2.69 10.97
CA GLY A 328 -10.98 1.33 10.96
C GLY A 328 -11.98 0.27 10.52
N PHE A 329 -11.47 -0.95 10.37
CA PHE A 329 -12.23 -2.19 10.23
C PHE A 329 -12.55 -2.83 11.59
N LEU A 330 -11.78 -2.49 12.62
CA LEU A 330 -12.01 -2.87 14.00
C LEU A 330 -12.43 -1.65 14.82
N ARG A 331 -13.34 -1.84 15.77
CA ARG A 331 -13.70 -0.81 16.75
C ARG A 331 -12.53 -0.58 17.72
N ALA A 332 -12.63 0.48 18.52
CA ALA A 332 -11.63 0.84 19.52
C ALA A 332 -11.43 -0.24 20.61
N ASP A 333 -12.33 -1.21 20.76
CA ASP A 333 -12.19 -2.37 21.65
C ASP A 333 -11.58 -3.61 20.98
N GLY A 334 -11.31 -3.55 19.67
CA GLY A 334 -10.79 -4.65 18.85
C GLY A 334 -11.86 -5.53 18.21
N SER A 335 -13.15 -5.30 18.45
CA SER A 335 -14.23 -6.05 17.80
C SER A 335 -14.37 -5.68 16.31
N ARG A 336 -14.68 -6.66 15.47
CA ARG A 336 -14.87 -6.46 14.03
C ARG A 336 -16.10 -5.60 13.72
N LYS A 337 -15.97 -4.70 12.75
CA LYS A 337 -17.08 -3.97 12.14
C LYS A 337 -17.61 -4.74 10.93
N PRO A 338 -18.85 -4.49 10.47
CA PRO A 338 -19.38 -5.03 9.22
C PRO A 338 -18.45 -4.82 8.00
N SER A 339 -17.69 -3.72 7.98
CA SER A 339 -16.70 -3.44 6.93
C SER A 339 -15.54 -4.43 6.88
N TYR A 340 -15.14 -4.99 8.03
CA TYR A 340 -14.13 -6.05 8.11
C TYR A 340 -14.63 -7.29 7.36
N GLU A 341 -15.83 -7.75 7.72
CA GLU A 341 -16.43 -8.95 7.14
C GLU A 341 -16.71 -8.76 5.64
N ALA A 342 -17.12 -7.55 5.24
CA ALA A 342 -17.31 -7.20 3.83
C ALA A 342 -16.00 -7.29 3.02
N LEU A 343 -14.90 -6.72 3.52
CA LEU A 343 -13.62 -6.80 2.82
C LEU A 343 -13.05 -8.23 2.83
N HIS A 344 -13.16 -8.93 3.97
CA HIS A 344 -12.75 -10.32 4.07
C HIS A 344 -13.51 -11.21 3.07
N GLY A 345 -14.83 -11.04 2.97
CA GLY A 345 -15.68 -11.76 2.01
C GLY A 345 -15.28 -11.52 0.55
N LEU A 346 -14.87 -10.31 0.21
CA LEU A 346 -14.32 -10.02 -1.12
C LEU A 346 -12.98 -10.73 -1.34
N ILE A 347 -12.02 -10.54 -0.44
CA ILE A 347 -10.65 -11.03 -0.62
C ILE A 347 -10.61 -12.56 -0.56
N LYS A 348 -11.14 -13.16 0.50
CA LYS A 348 -11.04 -14.61 0.79
C LYS A 348 -12.21 -15.43 0.25
N GLY A 349 -13.34 -14.80 -0.05
CA GLY A 349 -14.52 -15.46 -0.60
C GLY A 349 -14.58 -15.37 -2.13
N GLU A 350 -14.58 -14.16 -2.67
CA GLU A 350 -14.77 -13.96 -4.12
C GLU A 350 -13.49 -13.93 -4.93
N TRP A 351 -12.41 -13.38 -4.37
CA TRP A 351 -11.16 -13.15 -5.10
C TRP A 351 -10.09 -14.20 -4.82
N TRP A 352 -10.42 -15.24 -4.08
CA TRP A 352 -9.51 -16.31 -3.71
C TRP A 352 -9.94 -17.64 -4.28
N LEU A 353 -8.98 -18.45 -4.71
CA LEU A 353 -9.23 -19.87 -4.97
C LEU A 353 -8.96 -20.66 -3.68
N PRO A 354 -10.00 -21.12 -2.94
CA PRO A 354 -9.79 -22.01 -1.81
C PRO A 354 -9.20 -23.33 -2.28
N PRO A 355 -8.65 -24.17 -1.37
CA PRO A 355 -8.19 -25.51 -1.71
C PRO A 355 -9.26 -26.26 -2.53
N THR A 356 -8.93 -26.53 -3.78
CA THR A 356 -9.85 -27.11 -4.77
C THR A 356 -9.23 -28.38 -5.33
N THR A 357 -9.88 -29.52 -5.10
CA THR A 357 -9.46 -30.82 -5.63
C THR A 357 -9.97 -31.00 -7.05
N LEU A 358 -9.05 -31.28 -7.96
CA LEU A 358 -9.29 -31.56 -9.37
C LEU A 358 -8.77 -32.96 -9.70
N VAL A 359 -9.30 -33.59 -10.74
CA VAL A 359 -8.78 -34.87 -11.24
C VAL A 359 -8.00 -34.61 -12.51
N ALA A 360 -6.75 -35.06 -12.55
CA ALA A 360 -5.89 -34.90 -13.70
C ALA A 360 -6.35 -35.80 -14.88
N ASP A 361 -6.29 -35.27 -16.10
CA ASP A 361 -6.64 -36.01 -17.31
C ASP A 361 -5.60 -37.11 -17.66
N GLU A 362 -5.80 -37.80 -18.78
CA GLU A 362 -4.87 -38.86 -19.23
C GLU A 362 -3.44 -38.38 -19.49
N GLN A 363 -3.25 -37.07 -19.70
CA GLN A 363 -1.95 -36.43 -19.87
C GLN A 363 -1.43 -35.83 -18.56
N GLY A 364 -2.10 -36.07 -17.43
CA GLY A 364 -1.72 -35.55 -16.11
C GLY A 364 -2.05 -34.06 -15.94
N ARG A 365 -2.96 -33.49 -16.73
CA ARG A 365 -3.27 -32.05 -16.70
C ARG A 365 -4.47 -31.76 -15.84
N VAL A 366 -4.40 -30.64 -15.12
CA VAL A 366 -5.54 -30.01 -14.44
C VAL A 366 -5.75 -28.61 -14.98
N ARG A 367 -7.02 -28.19 -15.12
CA ARG A 367 -7.39 -26.85 -15.56
C ARG A 367 -8.17 -26.12 -14.48
N PHE A 368 -7.78 -24.88 -14.20
CA PHE A 368 -8.51 -24.02 -13.26
C PHE A 368 -8.38 -22.54 -13.64
N ARG A 369 -9.34 -21.74 -13.20
CA ARG A 369 -9.28 -20.28 -13.25
C ARG A 369 -8.88 -19.75 -11.87
N GLY A 370 -7.94 -18.83 -11.84
CA GLY A 370 -7.46 -18.22 -10.60
C GLY A 370 -7.11 -16.74 -10.74
N PHE A 371 -7.07 -16.02 -9.62
CA PHE A 371 -6.49 -14.68 -9.57
C PHE A 371 -4.97 -14.73 -9.75
N LEU A 372 -4.37 -13.67 -10.29
CA LEU A 372 -2.92 -13.59 -10.41
C LEU A 372 -2.29 -13.64 -9.01
N GLY A 373 -1.25 -14.45 -8.84
CA GLY A 373 -0.74 -14.80 -7.52
C GLY A 373 0.07 -16.10 -7.49
N SER A 374 0.42 -16.53 -6.27
CA SER A 374 1.08 -17.82 -6.06
C SER A 374 0.06 -18.89 -5.65
N TYR A 375 0.36 -20.12 -6.05
CA TYR A 375 -0.46 -21.30 -5.81
C TYR A 375 0.43 -22.42 -5.30
N GLU A 376 -0.12 -23.23 -4.40
CA GLU A 376 0.44 -24.51 -4.02
C GLU A 376 -0.37 -25.63 -4.68
N LEU A 377 0.34 -26.59 -5.23
CA LEU A 377 -0.22 -27.82 -5.76
C LEU A 377 0.23 -28.97 -4.89
N SER A 378 -0.71 -29.85 -4.53
CA SER A 378 -0.42 -31.06 -3.77
C SER A 378 -1.10 -32.27 -4.40
N ALA A 379 -0.34 -33.34 -4.65
CA ALA A 379 -0.86 -34.62 -5.11
C ALA A 379 0.10 -35.76 -4.73
N ALA A 380 -0.43 -36.97 -4.55
CA ALA A 380 0.35 -38.18 -4.23
C ALA A 380 1.34 -38.01 -3.04
N GLY A 381 1.08 -37.09 -2.11
CA GLY A 381 1.98 -36.79 -0.98
C GLY A 381 3.21 -35.93 -1.31
N GLY A 382 3.27 -35.33 -2.51
CA GLY A 382 4.23 -34.28 -2.87
C GLY A 382 3.55 -32.92 -2.96
N THR A 383 4.34 -31.84 -2.83
CA THR A 383 3.87 -30.46 -2.97
C THR A 383 4.84 -29.64 -3.82
N THR A 384 4.29 -28.69 -4.59
CA THR A 384 5.08 -27.73 -5.35
C THR A 384 4.36 -26.39 -5.43
N THR A 385 5.04 -25.36 -5.89
CA THR A 385 4.46 -24.03 -6.05
C THR A 385 4.51 -23.58 -7.49
N LEU A 386 3.52 -22.81 -7.90
CA LEU A 386 3.51 -22.13 -9.20
C LEU A 386 3.01 -20.70 -9.04
N ARG A 387 3.20 -19.90 -10.11
CA ARG A 387 2.75 -18.52 -10.16
C ARG A 387 1.95 -18.24 -11.42
N LEU A 388 0.87 -17.48 -11.26
CA LEU A 388 0.11 -16.87 -12.35
C LEU A 388 0.48 -15.39 -12.41
N ASP A 389 1.44 -15.05 -13.27
CA ASP A 389 2.02 -13.70 -13.34
C ASP A 389 1.48 -12.86 -14.51
N ALA A 390 0.57 -13.36 -15.32
CA ALA A 390 -0.08 -12.60 -16.40
C ALA A 390 -1.51 -13.10 -16.65
N PRO A 391 -2.44 -12.22 -17.05
CA PRO A 391 -3.80 -12.63 -17.37
C PRO A 391 -3.87 -13.42 -18.68
N GLY A 392 -4.98 -14.15 -18.88
CA GLY A 392 -5.21 -14.96 -20.08
C GLY A 392 -4.95 -16.45 -19.86
N GLU A 393 -4.77 -17.20 -20.95
CA GLU A 393 -4.49 -18.63 -20.87
C GLU A 393 -2.99 -18.89 -20.65
N VAL A 394 -2.66 -19.80 -19.73
CA VAL A 394 -1.29 -20.18 -19.44
C VAL A 394 -1.16 -21.70 -19.31
N ALA A 395 -0.12 -22.25 -19.94
CA ALA A 395 0.28 -23.64 -19.78
C ALA A 395 1.54 -23.72 -18.92
N LEU A 396 1.51 -24.54 -17.87
CA LEU A 396 2.61 -24.69 -16.91
C LEU A 396 2.90 -26.17 -16.68
N ASP A 397 4.14 -26.47 -16.31
CA ASP A 397 4.55 -27.78 -15.85
C ASP A 397 4.86 -27.72 -14.36
N ALA A 398 4.35 -28.69 -13.60
CA ALA A 398 4.54 -28.80 -12.16
C ALA A 398 5.12 -30.19 -11.84
N ALA A 399 6.36 -30.23 -11.39
CA ALA A 399 6.98 -31.44 -10.86
C ALA A 399 6.82 -31.47 -9.34
N LEU A 400 6.27 -32.58 -8.83
CA LEU A 400 6.02 -32.86 -7.41
C LEU A 400 7.08 -33.76 -6.80
#